data_AF-A0A3T0D393-F1
#
_entry.id   AF-A0A3T0D393-F1
#
_cell.length_a   1.000
_cell.length_b   1.000
_cell.length_c   1.000
_cell.angle_alpha   90.00
_cell.angle_beta   90.00
_cell.angle_gamma   90.00
#
_symmetry.space_group_name_H-M   'P 1'
#
loop_
_entity.id
_entity.type
_entity.pdbx_description
1 polymer ?
#
loop_
_entity_poly.entity_id
_entity_poly.type
_entity_poly.pdbx_seq_one_letter_code
_entity_poly.pdbx_strand_id
1 'polypeptide(L)'
;MRRSSIFLIIFVFILVCLLNMTVLVFANSNSIINHNEEVMKLRRQLAAEHHLNALLELLNRDSSFKMKLDELTGNKGSYDFKKFKLSDEYELYKLFVFPLESKLASNGHTKILYLKEGFKNKIENLKLETFEDALNTEFVHNMWARIIFYDGKPVGYMLIDWDKNYNDYIISESTMGYSGLGEAIIFMKEFLRSKGQHPNVKIVDALERSLYVVSEDGNWWCTDAADSSNPQMYRKQIWSFKEIKEGLNNRPKEILKLLEDMQKDPHNVLLGGSSYKPLYETAIEIKKMKNILIAILMLFITVVFIVVVNLTSKIQKRNI
;
A
#
# COMPACT_ATOMS: atom_id res chain seq x y z
N MET A 1 -25.79 62.27 -9.91
CA MET A 1 -24.72 61.51 -9.23
C MET A 1 -25.20 60.36 -8.34
N ARG A 2 -26.34 60.42 -7.61
CA ARG A 2 -26.83 59.31 -6.75
C ARG A 2 -27.22 58.00 -7.47
N ARG A 3 -27.72 58.06 -8.71
CA ARG A 3 -28.17 56.85 -9.45
C ARG A 3 -27.00 55.97 -9.95
N SER A 4 -25.86 56.57 -10.27
CA SER A 4 -24.66 55.84 -10.74
C SER A 4 -24.04 54.98 -9.63
N SER A 5 -24.06 55.45 -8.39
CA SER A 5 -23.53 54.71 -7.24
C SER A 5 -24.38 53.48 -6.90
N ILE A 6 -25.70 53.57 -7.03
CA ILE A 6 -26.61 52.44 -6.80
C ILE A 6 -26.42 51.37 -7.88
N PHE A 7 -26.27 51.78 -9.14
CA PHE A 7 -26.04 50.87 -10.25
C PHE A 7 -24.71 50.12 -10.12
N LEU A 8 -23.65 50.82 -9.67
CA LEU A 8 -22.34 50.22 -9.41
C LEU A 8 -22.42 49.20 -8.26
N ILE A 9 -23.12 49.51 -7.18
CA ILE A 9 -23.30 48.59 -6.04
C ILE A 9 -24.06 47.34 -6.47
N ILE A 10 -25.14 47.49 -7.23
CA ILE A 10 -25.91 46.36 -7.76
C ILE A 10 -25.03 45.51 -8.70
N PHE A 11 -24.25 46.14 -9.57
CA PHE A 11 -23.35 45.44 -10.47
C PHE A 11 -22.26 44.66 -9.72
N VAL A 12 -21.63 45.26 -8.71
CA VAL A 12 -20.65 44.59 -7.84
C VAL A 12 -21.30 43.44 -7.07
N PHE A 13 -22.51 43.63 -6.56
CA PHE A 13 -23.24 42.58 -5.86
C PHE A 13 -23.59 41.41 -6.78
N ILE A 14 -24.07 41.69 -8.01
CA ILE A 14 -24.34 40.67 -9.02
C ILE A 14 -23.05 39.94 -9.42
N LEU A 15 -21.93 40.66 -9.58
CA LEU A 15 -20.64 40.06 -9.92
C LEU A 15 -20.14 39.15 -8.80
N VAL A 16 -20.26 39.58 -7.54
CA VAL A 16 -19.92 38.76 -6.35
C VAL A 16 -20.86 37.56 -6.23
N CYS A 17 -22.16 37.72 -6.50
CA CYS A 17 -23.10 36.61 -6.52
C CYS A 17 -22.78 35.62 -7.65
N LEU A 18 -22.44 36.08 -8.85
CA LEU A 18 -22.07 35.22 -9.98
C LEU A 18 -20.77 34.45 -9.70
N LEU A 19 -19.76 35.11 -9.15
CA LEU A 19 -18.50 34.48 -8.73
C LEU A 19 -18.72 33.43 -7.63
N ASN A 20 -19.57 33.73 -6.65
CA ASN A 20 -19.90 32.77 -5.59
C ASN A 20 -20.82 31.64 -6.09
N MET A 21 -21.70 31.90 -7.07
CA MET A 21 -22.51 30.86 -7.70
C MET A 21 -21.66 29.89 -8.50
N THR A 22 -20.59 30.32 -9.17
CA THR A 22 -19.63 29.38 -9.79
C THR A 22 -18.92 28.50 -8.76
N VAL A 23 -18.57 29.03 -7.59
CA VAL A 23 -18.00 28.24 -6.48
C VAL A 23 -19.04 27.26 -5.90
N LEU A 24 -20.29 27.70 -5.76
CA LEU A 24 -21.39 26.89 -5.23
C LEU A 24 -21.85 25.80 -6.22
N VAL A 25 -21.88 26.10 -7.52
CA VAL A 25 -22.19 25.14 -8.59
C VAL A 25 -21.06 24.13 -8.75
N PHE A 26 -19.80 24.53 -8.57
CA PHE A 26 -18.68 23.58 -8.50
C PHE A 26 -18.80 22.68 -7.27
N ALA A 27 -19.13 23.24 -6.10
CA ALA A 27 -19.33 22.51 -4.85
C ALA A 27 -20.56 21.58 -4.84
N ASN A 28 -21.63 21.91 -5.59
CA ASN A 28 -22.88 21.14 -5.66
C ASN A 28 -23.03 20.29 -6.94
N SER A 29 -22.10 20.39 -7.89
CA SER A 29 -22.06 19.43 -8.98
C SER A 29 -21.64 18.07 -8.40
N ASN A 30 -22.44 17.03 -8.63
CA ASN A 30 -22.02 15.62 -8.54
C ASN A 30 -20.96 15.32 -9.63
N SER A 31 -19.98 16.21 -9.80
CA SER A 31 -18.84 15.97 -10.64
C SER A 31 -18.04 14.86 -9.98
N ILE A 32 -17.80 13.81 -10.75
CA ILE A 32 -16.78 12.82 -10.41
C ILE A 32 -15.49 13.62 -10.29
N ILE A 33 -15.03 13.89 -9.07
CA ILE A 33 -13.83 14.68 -8.82
C ILE A 33 -12.68 13.99 -9.53
N ASN A 34 -12.10 14.66 -10.52
CA ASN A 34 -10.92 14.15 -11.17
C ASN A 34 -9.70 14.48 -10.30
N HIS A 35 -9.33 13.54 -9.44
CA HIS A 35 -8.22 13.69 -8.51
C HIS A 35 -6.85 13.85 -9.21
N ASN A 36 -6.77 13.67 -10.53
CA ASN A 36 -5.54 13.84 -11.31
C ASN A 36 -5.35 15.25 -11.88
N GLU A 37 -6.31 16.16 -11.68
CA GLU A 37 -6.17 17.56 -12.07
C GLU A 37 -5.06 18.27 -11.29
N GLU A 38 -4.39 19.24 -11.92
CA GLU A 38 -3.30 20.01 -11.30
C GLU A 38 -3.72 20.73 -10.02
N VAL A 39 -4.95 21.23 -9.97
CA VAL A 39 -5.51 21.86 -8.75
C VAL A 39 -5.59 20.84 -7.60
N MET A 40 -5.97 19.60 -7.91
CA MET A 40 -6.08 18.53 -6.91
C MET A 40 -4.70 18.08 -6.43
N LYS A 41 -3.72 17.97 -7.33
CA LYS A 41 -2.30 17.71 -6.97
C LYS A 41 -1.75 18.81 -6.06
N LEU A 42 -2.03 20.08 -6.37
CA LEU A 42 -1.61 21.22 -5.54
C LEU A 42 -2.23 21.16 -4.14
N ARG A 43 -3.52 20.81 -4.02
CA ARG A 43 -4.16 20.62 -2.71
C ARG A 43 -3.48 19.54 -1.89
N ARG A 44 -3.12 18.41 -2.50
CA ARG A 44 -2.36 17.34 -1.83
C ARG A 44 -0.96 17.78 -1.41
N GLN A 45 -0.26 18.55 -2.25
CA GLN A 45 1.03 19.15 -1.91
C GLN A 45 0.90 20.03 -0.66
N LEU A 46 -0.07 20.95 -0.65
CA LEU A 46 -0.29 21.87 0.47
C LEU A 46 -0.66 21.12 1.76
N ALA A 47 -1.51 20.10 1.69
CA ALA A 47 -1.84 19.26 2.84
C ALA A 47 -0.59 18.55 3.41
N ALA A 48 0.25 17.99 2.55
CA ALA A 48 1.48 17.32 2.97
C ALA A 48 2.52 18.29 3.56
N GLU A 49 2.70 19.48 2.96
CA GLU A 49 3.60 20.51 3.48
C GLU A 49 3.13 21.04 4.84
N HIS A 50 1.83 21.30 4.99
CA HIS A 50 1.26 21.73 6.25
C HIS A 50 1.48 20.68 7.36
N HIS A 51 1.21 19.41 7.05
CA HIS A 51 1.44 18.32 8.00
C HIS A 51 2.92 18.14 8.34
N LEU A 52 3.83 18.29 7.36
CA LEU A 52 5.27 18.24 7.62
C LEU A 52 5.68 19.33 8.60
N ASN A 53 5.24 20.56 8.39
CA ASN A 53 5.54 21.66 9.32
C ASN A 53 5.04 21.36 10.73
N ALA A 54 3.83 20.80 10.88
CA ALA A 54 3.31 20.37 12.17
C ALA A 54 4.18 19.28 12.83
N LEU A 55 4.64 18.27 12.06
CA LEU A 55 5.57 17.25 12.57
C LEU A 55 6.92 17.85 13.00
N LEU A 56 7.43 18.85 12.27
CA LEU A 56 8.68 19.52 12.62
C LEU A 56 8.56 20.34 13.90
N GLU A 57 7.43 20.99 14.14
CA GLU A 57 7.17 21.66 15.43
C GLU A 57 7.17 20.67 16.60
N LEU A 58 6.67 19.45 16.38
CA LEU A 58 6.65 18.38 17.38
C LEU A 58 8.05 17.82 17.68
N LEU A 59 9.00 17.82 16.73
CA LEU A 59 10.39 17.37 16.97
C LEU A 59 11.06 18.11 18.14
N ASN A 60 10.69 19.36 18.37
CA ASN A 60 11.23 20.17 19.46
C ASN A 60 10.59 19.86 20.82
N ARG A 61 9.47 19.11 20.85
CA ARG A 61 8.66 18.84 22.05
C ARG A 61 8.66 17.36 22.46
N ASP A 62 8.78 16.44 21.51
CA ASP A 62 8.72 15.00 21.76
C ASP A 62 10.10 14.34 21.64
N SER A 63 10.66 13.94 22.78
CA SER A 63 11.95 13.27 22.87
C SER A 63 11.99 11.90 22.18
N SER A 64 10.87 11.17 22.15
CA SER A 64 10.80 9.84 21.54
C SER A 64 10.82 9.91 20.01
N PHE A 65 10.15 10.94 19.47
CA PHE A 65 10.09 11.23 18.05
C PHE A 65 11.46 11.64 17.50
N LYS A 66 12.16 12.51 18.23
CA LYS A 66 13.54 12.90 17.92
C LYS A 66 14.50 11.71 17.98
N MET A 67 14.37 10.84 18.99
CA MET A 67 15.28 9.70 19.17
C MET A 67 15.28 8.74 17.96
N LYS A 68 14.10 8.39 17.43
CA LYS A 68 14.01 7.53 16.24
C LYS A 68 14.66 8.18 15.00
N LEU A 69 14.53 9.49 14.87
CA LEU A 69 15.14 10.23 13.78
C LEU A 69 16.67 10.32 13.94
N ASP A 70 17.17 10.46 15.18
CA ASP A 70 18.60 10.47 15.51
C ASP A 70 19.24 9.13 15.20
N GLU A 71 18.58 8.01 15.55
CA GLU A 71 19.01 6.65 15.21
C GLU A 71 19.16 6.46 13.70
N LEU A 72 18.20 7.00 12.93
CA LEU A 72 18.15 6.81 11.49
C LEU A 72 19.11 7.72 10.71
N THR A 73 19.26 8.97 11.16
CA THR A 73 20.09 9.96 10.46
C THR A 73 21.53 10.00 10.96
N GLY A 74 21.77 9.57 12.20
CA GLY A 74 23.01 9.75 12.93
C GLY A 74 23.21 11.18 13.47
N ASN A 75 22.22 12.07 13.30
CA ASN A 75 22.27 13.43 13.82
C ASN A 75 22.00 13.41 15.33
N LYS A 76 22.94 13.91 16.14
CA LYS A 76 22.75 14.04 17.60
C LYS A 76 22.41 15.48 18.02
N GLY A 77 22.50 16.42 17.09
CA GLY A 77 22.23 17.84 17.33
C GLY A 77 20.78 18.23 17.03
N SER A 78 20.55 19.53 16.92
CA SER A 78 19.28 20.07 16.42
C SER A 78 19.12 19.80 14.93
N TYR A 79 17.89 19.57 14.48
CA TYR A 79 17.59 19.44 13.06
C TYR A 79 17.39 20.81 12.42
N ASP A 80 18.07 21.04 11.29
CA ASP A 80 17.75 22.15 10.40
C ASP A 80 16.48 21.83 9.59
N PHE A 81 15.39 22.55 9.86
CA PHE A 81 14.10 22.34 9.21
C PHE A 81 14.16 22.55 7.69
N LYS A 82 15.09 23.38 7.19
CA LYS A 82 15.25 23.62 5.74
C LYS A 82 15.80 22.41 4.99
N LYS A 83 16.40 21.45 5.70
CA LYS A 83 16.89 20.19 5.11
C LYS A 83 15.81 19.15 4.93
N PHE A 84 14.61 19.36 5.49
CA PHE A 84 13.49 18.48 5.22
C PHE A 84 12.89 18.78 3.86
N LYS A 85 12.58 17.73 3.11
CA LYS A 85 11.95 17.82 1.80
C LYS A 85 10.93 16.71 1.63
N LEU A 86 9.86 17.00 0.90
CA LEU A 86 8.94 15.98 0.42
C LEU A 86 9.40 15.49 -0.95
N SER A 87 9.18 14.21 -1.21
CA SER A 87 9.31 13.64 -2.55
C SER A 87 8.23 14.17 -3.50
N ASP A 88 8.40 13.85 -4.78
CA ASP A 88 7.28 13.76 -5.72
C ASP A 88 6.20 12.81 -5.17
N GLU A 89 4.97 13.00 -5.62
CA GLU A 89 3.83 12.17 -5.24
C GLU A 89 3.92 10.77 -5.88
N TYR A 90 3.54 9.76 -5.11
CA TYR A 90 3.36 8.39 -5.57
C TYR A 90 1.88 7.99 -5.47
N GLU A 91 1.38 7.28 -6.48
CA GLU A 91 0.07 6.64 -6.38
C GLU A 91 0.15 5.48 -5.37
N LEU A 92 -0.85 5.41 -4.49
CA LEU A 92 -1.03 4.32 -3.55
C LEU A 92 -2.36 3.63 -3.80
N TYR A 93 -2.33 2.30 -3.91
CA TYR A 93 -3.52 1.48 -4.06
C TYR A 93 -3.70 0.63 -2.83
N LYS A 94 -4.80 0.86 -2.10
CA LYS A 94 -5.21 0.00 -1.01
C LYS A 94 -6.16 -1.06 -1.57
N LEU A 95 -5.71 -2.30 -1.57
CA LEU A 95 -6.46 -3.44 -2.08
C LEU A 95 -7.44 -3.97 -1.03
N PHE A 96 -8.44 -4.73 -1.49
CA PHE A 96 -9.38 -5.47 -0.64
C PHE A 96 -10.19 -4.59 0.33
N VAL A 97 -10.47 -3.35 -0.04
CA VAL A 97 -11.33 -2.43 0.71
C VAL A 97 -12.79 -2.87 0.52
N PHE A 98 -13.20 -3.82 1.35
CA PHE A 98 -14.53 -4.39 1.27
C PHE A 98 -15.60 -3.48 1.89
N PRO A 99 -16.84 -3.50 1.37
CA PRO A 99 -17.93 -2.70 1.89
C PRO A 99 -18.42 -3.29 3.21
N LEU A 100 -18.03 -2.67 4.33
CA LEU A 100 -18.41 -3.08 5.67
C LEU A 100 -19.44 -2.13 6.30
N GLU A 101 -20.25 -2.65 7.21
CA GLU A 101 -21.18 -1.94 8.06
C GLU A 101 -20.90 -2.26 9.54
N SER A 102 -20.93 -1.24 10.39
CA SER A 102 -20.81 -1.43 11.83
C SER A 102 -22.20 -1.62 12.45
N LYS A 103 -22.41 -2.71 13.18
CA LYS A 103 -23.61 -2.94 14.01
C LYS A 103 -23.21 -3.17 15.46
N LEU A 104 -24.08 -2.79 16.40
CA LEU A 104 -23.86 -3.11 17.81
C LEU A 104 -24.12 -4.60 18.04
N ALA A 105 -23.23 -5.25 18.79
CA ALA A 105 -23.41 -6.59 19.30
C ALA A 105 -24.59 -6.64 20.27
N SER A 106 -25.06 -7.86 20.57
CA SER A 106 -26.16 -8.11 21.50
C SER A 106 -25.96 -7.50 22.90
N ASN A 107 -24.70 -7.27 23.28
CA ASN A 107 -24.31 -6.63 24.55
C ASN A 107 -24.43 -5.10 24.56
N GLY A 108 -24.78 -4.47 23.42
CA GLY A 108 -25.00 -3.02 23.31
C GLY A 108 -23.74 -2.14 23.35
N HIS A 109 -22.56 -2.71 23.61
CA HIS A 109 -21.32 -1.96 23.82
C HIS A 109 -20.26 -2.22 22.76
N THR A 110 -20.27 -3.41 22.16
CA THR A 110 -19.28 -3.79 21.14
C THR A 110 -19.81 -3.47 19.75
N LYS A 111 -19.06 -2.71 18.94
CA LYS A 111 -19.36 -2.56 17.51
C LYS A 111 -18.67 -3.68 16.73
N ILE A 112 -19.44 -4.44 15.96
CA ILE A 112 -18.97 -5.53 15.11
C ILE A 112 -19.11 -5.10 13.65
N LEU A 113 -18.10 -5.44 12.85
CA LEU A 113 -18.11 -5.19 11.41
C LEU A 113 -18.77 -6.35 10.66
N TYR A 114 -19.71 -6.01 9.79
CA TYR A 114 -20.43 -6.92 8.92
C TYR A 114 -20.15 -6.58 7.46
N LEU A 115 -19.97 -7.59 6.63
CA LEU A 115 -19.95 -7.38 5.18
C LEU A 115 -21.36 -7.00 4.71
N LYS A 116 -21.46 -5.99 3.84
CA LYS A 116 -22.73 -5.65 3.19
C LYS A 116 -23.29 -6.83 2.40
N GLU A 117 -24.61 -6.98 2.43
CA GLU A 117 -25.30 -8.05 1.72
C GLU A 117 -25.02 -7.98 0.21
N GLY A 118 -24.90 -9.14 -0.44
CA GLY A 118 -24.64 -9.25 -1.88
C GLY A 118 -23.16 -9.21 -2.29
N PHE A 119 -22.22 -8.94 -1.38
CA PHE A 119 -20.79 -8.89 -1.72
C PHE A 119 -20.01 -10.19 -1.46
N LYS A 120 -20.50 -11.08 -0.59
CA LYS A 120 -19.78 -12.30 -0.18
C LYS A 120 -19.35 -13.14 -1.39
N ASN A 121 -20.30 -13.50 -2.26
CA ASN A 121 -20.01 -14.31 -3.45
C ASN A 121 -19.04 -13.61 -4.43
N LYS A 122 -19.09 -12.28 -4.55
CA LYS A 122 -18.16 -11.54 -5.40
C LYS A 122 -16.73 -11.63 -4.87
N ILE A 123 -16.57 -11.47 -3.56
CA ILE A 123 -15.27 -11.51 -2.89
C ILE A 123 -14.68 -12.93 -2.93
N GLU A 124 -15.49 -13.96 -2.69
CA GLU A 124 -15.04 -15.37 -2.73
C GLU A 124 -14.57 -15.83 -4.12
N ASN A 125 -15.18 -15.26 -5.17
CA ASN A 125 -14.88 -15.58 -6.56
C ASN A 125 -13.88 -14.63 -7.21
N LEU A 126 -13.29 -13.70 -6.45
CA LEU A 126 -12.25 -12.81 -6.95
C LEU A 126 -11.07 -13.64 -7.45
N LYS A 127 -10.68 -13.42 -8.72
CA LYS A 127 -9.52 -14.05 -9.35
C LYS A 127 -8.67 -13.00 -10.02
N LEU A 128 -7.41 -12.93 -9.63
CA LEU A 128 -6.40 -11.99 -10.10
C LEU A 128 -5.37 -12.77 -10.91
N GLU A 129 -5.34 -12.56 -12.22
CA GLU A 129 -4.39 -13.17 -13.14
C GLU A 129 -3.19 -12.26 -13.42
N THR A 130 -3.38 -10.95 -13.28
CA THR A 130 -2.37 -9.90 -13.46
C THR A 130 -2.42 -8.85 -12.35
N PHE A 131 -1.38 -8.02 -12.26
CA PHE A 131 -1.38 -6.87 -11.35
C PHE A 131 -2.49 -5.87 -11.72
N GLU A 132 -2.74 -5.69 -13.01
CA GLU A 132 -3.78 -4.79 -13.52
C GLU A 132 -5.18 -5.27 -13.08
N ASP A 133 -5.42 -6.58 -13.03
CA ASP A 133 -6.66 -7.13 -12.48
C ASP A 133 -6.85 -6.72 -11.01
N ALA A 134 -5.76 -6.70 -10.23
CA ALA A 134 -5.81 -6.33 -8.81
C ALA A 134 -6.18 -4.85 -8.63
N LEU A 135 -5.71 -3.97 -9.53
CA LEU A 135 -6.02 -2.54 -9.50
C LEU A 135 -7.44 -2.22 -9.98
N ASN A 136 -7.98 -3.02 -10.90
CA ASN A 136 -9.29 -2.76 -11.53
C ASN A 136 -10.49 -3.36 -10.79
N THR A 137 -10.30 -3.93 -9.61
CA THR A 137 -11.42 -4.45 -8.81
C THR A 137 -12.23 -3.30 -8.19
N GLU A 138 -13.52 -3.53 -7.92
CA GLU A 138 -14.37 -2.57 -7.18
C GLU A 138 -13.97 -2.41 -5.70
N PHE A 139 -13.00 -3.21 -5.23
CA PHE A 139 -12.50 -3.23 -3.86
C PHE A 139 -11.13 -2.55 -3.72
N VAL A 140 -10.82 -1.60 -4.60
CA VAL A 140 -9.60 -0.79 -4.52
C VAL A 140 -9.94 0.63 -4.11
N HIS A 141 -9.17 1.15 -3.17
CA HIS A 141 -9.20 2.56 -2.79
C HIS A 141 -7.90 3.23 -3.22
N ASN A 142 -8.04 4.31 -4.00
CA ASN A 142 -6.91 5.07 -4.52
C ASN A 142 -6.56 6.18 -3.53
N MET A 143 -5.27 6.27 -3.22
CA MET A 143 -4.66 7.22 -2.30
C MET A 143 -3.35 7.71 -2.91
N TRP A 144 -2.64 8.56 -2.16
CA TRP A 144 -1.31 9.03 -2.55
C TRP A 144 -0.34 8.91 -1.39
N ALA A 145 0.94 8.86 -1.71
CA ALA A 145 1.99 8.84 -0.71
C ALA A 145 3.11 9.80 -1.06
N ARG A 146 3.79 10.30 -0.03
CA ARG A 146 5.00 11.11 -0.14
C ARG A 146 6.04 10.64 0.85
N ILE A 147 7.29 10.65 0.43
CA ILE A 147 8.44 10.33 1.26
C ILE A 147 8.98 11.61 1.85
N ILE A 148 9.27 11.57 3.14
CA ILE A 148 9.92 12.65 3.86
C ILE A 148 11.42 12.37 3.83
N PHE A 149 12.18 13.34 3.35
CA PHE A 149 13.64 13.30 3.31
C PHE A 149 14.21 14.28 4.32
N TYR A 150 15.35 13.92 4.92
CA TYR A 150 16.23 14.83 5.63
C TYR A 150 17.63 14.70 5.06
N ASP A 151 18.17 15.81 4.54
CA ASP A 151 19.52 15.84 3.94
C ASP A 151 19.74 14.75 2.87
N GLY A 152 18.70 14.51 2.04
CA GLY A 152 18.72 13.50 0.99
C GLY A 152 18.49 12.05 1.45
N LYS A 153 18.38 11.78 2.75
CA LYS A 153 18.05 10.45 3.28
C LYS A 153 16.55 10.30 3.52
N PRO A 154 15.90 9.19 3.13
CA PRO A 154 14.50 8.95 3.46
C PRO A 154 14.35 8.72 4.96
N VAL A 155 13.48 9.47 5.61
CA VAL A 155 13.29 9.44 7.08
C VAL A 155 11.85 9.20 7.50
N GLY A 156 10.92 9.19 6.56
CA GLY A 156 9.51 8.97 6.86
C GLY A 156 8.66 8.95 5.60
N TYR A 157 7.35 8.83 5.79
CA TYR A 157 6.35 8.98 4.74
C TYR A 157 5.04 9.53 5.28
N MET A 158 4.19 9.98 4.36
CA MET A 158 2.81 10.38 4.60
C MET A 158 1.91 9.71 3.57
N LEU A 159 0.76 9.22 4.03
CA LEU A 159 -0.32 8.73 3.18
C LEU A 159 -1.42 9.79 3.17
N ILE A 160 -1.84 10.16 1.96
CA ILE A 160 -2.79 11.22 1.69
C ILE A 160 -4.07 10.57 1.16
N ASP A 161 -5.18 10.86 1.82
CA ASP A 161 -6.50 10.35 1.47
C ASP A 161 -7.45 11.49 1.15
N TRP A 162 -8.49 11.20 0.37
CA TRP A 162 -9.60 12.10 0.15
C TRP A 162 -10.72 11.82 1.16
N ASP A 163 -10.94 12.76 2.08
CA ASP A 163 -12.07 12.66 3.01
C ASP A 163 -13.30 13.33 2.40
N LYS A 164 -14.29 12.50 2.04
CA LYS A 164 -15.57 12.94 1.48
C LYS A 164 -16.37 13.83 2.44
N ASN A 165 -16.19 13.69 3.75
CA ASN A 165 -16.93 14.49 4.74
C ASN A 165 -16.40 15.92 4.81
N TYR A 166 -15.08 16.09 4.67
CA TYR A 166 -14.44 17.41 4.65
C TYR A 166 -14.31 18.00 3.24
N ASN A 167 -14.58 17.18 2.19
CA ASN A 167 -14.37 17.56 0.80
C ASN A 167 -12.93 18.06 0.56
N ASP A 168 -11.97 17.43 1.22
CA ASP A 168 -10.56 17.80 1.19
C ASP A 168 -9.63 16.60 1.38
N TYR A 169 -8.34 16.83 1.11
CA TYR A 169 -7.30 15.85 1.37
C TYR A 169 -6.84 15.91 2.82
N ILE A 170 -6.69 14.74 3.43
CA ILE A 170 -6.18 14.57 4.79
C ILE A 170 -4.96 13.66 4.79
N ILE A 171 -4.12 13.79 5.81
CA ILE A 171 -3.07 12.80 6.06
C ILE A 171 -3.68 11.69 6.90
N SER A 172 -3.96 10.55 6.26
CA SER A 172 -4.56 9.38 6.91
C SER A 172 -3.56 8.64 7.79
N GLU A 173 -2.28 8.69 7.42
CA GLU A 173 -1.19 8.08 8.15
C GLU A 173 0.10 8.87 7.91
N SER A 174 0.94 9.01 8.94
CA SER A 174 2.29 9.55 8.77
C SER A 174 3.26 8.87 9.73
N THR A 175 4.41 8.49 9.21
CA THR A 175 5.48 7.83 9.98
C THR A 175 6.78 8.60 9.78
N MET A 176 7.50 8.87 10.87
CA MET A 176 8.82 9.50 10.89
C MET A 176 9.78 8.66 11.72
N GLY A 177 11.08 8.75 11.42
CA GLY A 177 12.09 7.82 11.95
C GLY A 177 12.01 6.44 11.28
N TYR A 178 11.48 6.37 10.06
CA TYR A 178 11.34 5.13 9.29
C TYR A 178 11.78 5.35 7.83
N SER A 179 12.78 4.60 7.38
CA SER A 179 13.31 4.72 6.00
C SER A 179 12.77 3.67 5.03
N GLY A 180 12.08 2.62 5.51
CA GLY A 180 11.81 1.41 4.72
C GLY A 180 11.11 1.66 3.38
N LEU A 181 10.05 2.47 3.37
CA LEU A 181 9.34 2.82 2.15
C LEU A 181 10.21 3.64 1.18
N GLY A 182 10.90 4.67 1.68
CA GLY A 182 11.76 5.50 0.84
C GLY A 182 12.95 4.74 0.26
N GLU A 183 13.56 3.83 1.04
CA GLU A 183 14.63 2.95 0.56
C GLU A 183 14.12 1.95 -0.48
N ALA A 184 12.97 1.32 -0.26
CA ALA A 184 12.38 0.40 -1.23
C ALA A 184 12.09 1.10 -2.58
N ILE A 185 11.64 2.36 -2.55
CA ILE A 185 11.46 3.16 -3.76
C ILE A 185 12.79 3.41 -4.47
N ILE A 186 13.84 3.80 -3.73
CA ILE A 186 15.17 4.03 -4.30
C ILE A 186 15.68 2.74 -4.95
N PHE A 187 15.63 1.60 -4.24
CA PHE A 187 16.11 0.32 -4.75
C PHE A 187 15.32 -0.18 -5.95
N MET A 188 13.99 -0.04 -5.95
CA MET A 188 13.18 -0.41 -7.11
C MET A 188 13.53 0.48 -8.32
N LYS A 189 13.67 1.78 -8.14
CA LYS A 189 14.05 2.70 -9.24
C LYS A 189 15.45 2.38 -9.79
N GLU A 190 16.41 2.05 -8.93
CA GLU A 190 17.75 1.59 -9.34
C GLU A 190 17.69 0.27 -10.11
N PHE A 191 16.90 -0.69 -9.63
CA PHE A 191 16.68 -1.97 -10.31
C PHE A 191 16.09 -1.78 -11.72
N LEU A 192 15.06 -0.95 -11.85
CA LEU A 192 14.44 -0.66 -13.16
C LEU A 192 15.43 0.03 -14.11
N ARG A 193 16.19 1.01 -13.63
CA ARG A 193 17.24 1.68 -14.41
C ARG A 193 18.32 0.71 -14.88
N SER A 194 18.73 -0.23 -14.03
CA SER A 194 19.75 -1.24 -14.37
C SER A 194 19.30 -2.15 -15.53
N LYS A 195 17.99 -2.28 -15.74
CA LYS A 195 17.36 -3.01 -16.84
C LYS A 195 17.01 -2.13 -18.06
N GLY A 196 17.33 -0.84 -18.04
CA GLY A 196 16.93 0.11 -19.08
C GLY A 196 15.42 0.42 -19.11
N GLN A 197 14.72 0.21 -17.99
CA GLN A 197 13.28 0.48 -17.86
C GLN A 197 13.03 1.86 -17.22
N HIS A 198 11.85 2.43 -17.47
CA HIS A 198 11.42 3.66 -16.82
C HIS A 198 11.23 3.45 -15.31
N PRO A 199 11.76 4.35 -14.45
CA PRO A 199 11.70 4.20 -12.99
C PRO A 199 10.36 4.67 -12.41
N ASN A 200 9.25 4.28 -13.04
CA ASN A 200 7.90 4.54 -12.52
C ASN A 200 7.51 3.43 -11.55
N VAL A 201 7.01 3.84 -10.38
CA VAL A 201 6.64 2.91 -9.31
C VAL A 201 5.36 3.37 -8.65
N LYS A 202 4.54 2.39 -8.26
CA LYS A 202 3.32 2.54 -7.48
C LYS A 202 3.53 1.96 -6.09
N ILE A 203 2.71 2.35 -5.13
CA ILE A 203 2.70 1.76 -3.80
C ILE A 203 1.42 0.95 -3.65
N VAL A 204 1.51 -0.20 -3.01
CA VAL A 204 0.37 -1.07 -2.75
C VAL A 204 0.31 -1.42 -1.27
N ASP A 205 -0.87 -1.19 -0.68
CA ASP A 205 -1.27 -1.72 0.61
C ASP A 205 -2.19 -2.92 0.37
N ALA A 206 -1.73 -4.11 0.74
CA ALA A 206 -2.50 -5.35 0.64
C ALA A 206 -3.24 -5.70 1.95
N LEU A 207 -3.55 -4.68 2.75
CA LEU A 207 -4.04 -4.74 4.14
C LEU A 207 -3.04 -5.40 5.09
N GLU A 208 -1.75 -5.20 4.83
CA GLU A 208 -0.67 -5.69 5.67
C GLU A 208 -0.03 -4.53 6.43
N ARG A 209 0.75 -4.84 7.46
CA ARG A 209 1.53 -3.79 8.15
C ARG A 209 2.67 -3.26 7.27
N SER A 210 3.13 -4.07 6.33
CA SER A 210 4.16 -3.69 5.35
C SER A 210 3.51 -3.22 4.06
N LEU A 211 4.03 -2.13 3.50
CA LEU A 211 3.70 -1.67 2.16
C LEU A 211 4.56 -2.39 1.12
N TYR A 212 4.13 -2.30 -0.13
CA TYR A 212 4.88 -2.80 -1.28
C TYR A 212 5.13 -1.68 -2.29
N VAL A 213 6.35 -1.61 -2.79
CA VAL A 213 6.69 -0.80 -3.97
C VAL A 213 6.59 -1.70 -5.20
N VAL A 214 5.78 -1.30 -6.17
CA VAL A 214 5.43 -2.12 -7.32
C VAL A 214 5.79 -1.39 -8.61
N SER A 215 6.49 -2.08 -9.51
CA SER A 215 6.79 -1.57 -10.85
C SER A 215 5.68 -1.89 -11.85
N GLU A 216 5.66 -1.20 -12.98
CA GLU A 216 4.66 -1.42 -14.04
C GLU A 216 4.66 -2.85 -14.62
N ASP A 217 5.83 -3.51 -14.67
CA ASP A 217 5.96 -4.90 -15.11
C ASP A 217 5.59 -5.93 -14.01
N GLY A 218 5.03 -5.47 -12.88
CA GLY A 218 4.47 -6.32 -11.83
C GLY A 218 5.54 -6.95 -10.93
N ASN A 219 6.68 -6.30 -10.75
CA ASN A 219 7.64 -6.66 -9.71
C ASN A 219 7.29 -5.94 -8.41
N TRP A 220 7.36 -6.66 -7.29
CA TRP A 220 6.95 -6.21 -5.97
C TRP A 220 8.14 -6.23 -5.02
N TRP A 221 8.34 -5.16 -4.28
CA TRP A 221 9.39 -5.00 -3.28
C TRP A 221 8.77 -4.63 -1.94
N CYS A 222 9.00 -5.44 -0.91
CA CYS A 222 8.46 -5.21 0.44
C CYS A 222 9.32 -4.19 1.19
N THR A 223 8.68 -3.22 1.86
CA THR A 223 9.39 -2.12 2.51
C THR A 223 10.23 -2.53 3.72
N ASP A 224 9.74 -3.45 4.54
CA ASP A 224 10.41 -3.81 5.79
C ASP A 224 10.20 -5.25 6.27
N ALA A 225 9.11 -5.92 5.87
CA ALA A 225 8.68 -7.19 6.44
C ALA A 225 8.59 -7.16 7.98
N ALA A 226 8.01 -6.08 8.52
CA ALA A 226 7.96 -5.80 9.96
C ALA A 226 7.33 -6.93 10.82
N ASP A 227 6.46 -7.75 10.23
CA ASP A 227 5.81 -8.88 10.90
C ASP A 227 6.63 -10.18 10.89
N SER A 228 7.79 -10.19 10.23
CA SER A 228 8.59 -11.40 10.12
C SER A 228 9.63 -11.53 11.24
N SER A 229 9.95 -12.78 11.60
CA SER A 229 11.08 -13.10 12.47
C SER A 229 12.44 -12.84 11.82
N ASN A 230 12.49 -12.64 10.49
CA ASN A 230 13.71 -12.29 9.76
C ASN A 230 13.48 -11.16 8.72
N PRO A 231 13.19 -9.92 9.15
CA PRO A 231 12.83 -8.81 8.26
C PRO A 231 13.89 -8.51 7.18
N GLN A 232 15.18 -8.65 7.54
CA GLN A 232 16.31 -8.40 6.65
C GLN A 232 16.36 -9.34 5.44
N MET A 233 15.87 -10.57 5.59
CA MET A 233 15.80 -11.54 4.49
C MET A 233 14.87 -11.05 3.37
N TYR A 234 13.75 -10.43 3.73
CA TYR A 234 12.69 -10.05 2.80
C TYR A 234 12.90 -8.65 2.22
N ARG A 235 13.47 -7.72 2.99
CA ARG A 235 13.70 -6.32 2.56
C ARG A 235 14.55 -6.17 1.30
N LYS A 236 15.32 -7.20 0.90
CA LYS A 236 16.19 -7.18 -0.28
C LYS A 236 15.68 -8.05 -1.44
N GLN A 237 14.45 -8.54 -1.35
CA GLN A 237 13.88 -9.43 -2.35
C GLN A 237 12.86 -8.70 -3.21
N ILE A 238 12.91 -9.03 -4.51
CA ILE A 238 11.89 -8.66 -5.48
C ILE A 238 11.13 -9.94 -5.81
N TRP A 239 9.81 -9.85 -5.82
CA TRP A 239 8.94 -10.93 -6.26
C TRP A 239 8.19 -10.51 -7.51
N SER A 240 8.08 -11.42 -8.47
CA SER A 240 7.18 -11.24 -9.60
C SER A 240 5.73 -11.42 -9.16
N PHE A 241 4.79 -10.82 -9.88
CA PHE A 241 3.36 -11.06 -9.66
C PHE A 241 3.03 -12.57 -9.60
N LYS A 242 3.64 -13.39 -10.46
CA LYS A 242 3.44 -14.85 -10.49
C LYS A 242 3.82 -15.53 -9.15
N GLU A 243 4.81 -15.01 -8.43
CA GLU A 243 5.24 -15.55 -7.14
C GLU A 243 4.28 -15.20 -6.00
N ILE A 244 3.65 -14.02 -6.04
CA ILE A 244 2.71 -13.55 -5.00
C ILE A 244 1.23 -13.80 -5.33
N LYS A 245 0.93 -14.16 -6.59
CA LYS A 245 -0.43 -14.33 -7.12
C LYS A 245 -1.31 -15.21 -6.24
N GLU A 246 -0.79 -16.32 -5.75
CA GLU A 246 -1.54 -17.24 -4.90
C GLU A 246 -1.93 -16.59 -3.57
N GLY A 247 -0.99 -15.89 -2.92
CA GLY A 247 -1.27 -15.12 -1.71
C GLY A 247 -2.32 -14.03 -1.95
N LEU A 248 -2.20 -13.29 -3.05
CA LEU A 248 -3.17 -12.25 -3.42
C LEU A 248 -4.57 -12.83 -3.68
N ASN A 249 -4.68 -13.99 -4.31
CA ASN A 249 -5.97 -14.66 -4.58
C ASN A 249 -6.59 -15.28 -3.31
N ASN A 250 -5.78 -15.65 -2.33
CA ASN A 250 -6.26 -16.22 -1.07
C ASN A 250 -6.70 -15.13 -0.09
N ARG A 251 -6.07 -13.94 -0.15
CA ARG A 251 -6.32 -12.83 0.79
C ARG A 251 -7.79 -12.45 0.96
N PRO A 252 -8.62 -12.33 -0.09
CA PRO A 252 -10.07 -12.09 0.07
C PRO A 252 -10.76 -13.09 1.00
N LYS A 253 -10.44 -14.39 0.86
CA LYS A 253 -11.05 -15.47 1.65
C LYS A 253 -10.57 -15.44 3.10
N GLU A 254 -9.29 -15.11 3.32
CA GLU A 254 -8.73 -14.92 4.66
C GLU A 254 -9.43 -13.77 5.40
N ILE A 255 -9.66 -12.64 4.73
CA ILE A 255 -10.38 -11.49 5.28
C ILE A 255 -11.84 -11.84 5.57
N LEU A 256 -12.52 -12.53 4.66
CA LEU A 256 -13.90 -12.97 4.89
C LEU A 256 -14.00 -13.88 6.12
N LYS A 257 -13.09 -14.85 6.24
CA LYS A 257 -13.04 -15.75 7.40
C LYS A 257 -12.78 -14.96 8.68
N LEU A 258 -11.86 -14.01 8.67
CA LEU A 258 -11.60 -13.14 9.82
C LEU A 258 -12.86 -12.37 10.26
N LEU A 259 -13.60 -11.80 9.31
CA LEU A 259 -14.86 -11.10 9.60
C LEU A 259 -15.92 -12.04 10.18
N GLU A 260 -16.03 -13.27 9.66
CA GLU A 260 -16.94 -14.28 10.20
C GLU A 260 -16.57 -14.72 11.62
N ASP A 261 -15.27 -14.89 11.89
CA ASP A 261 -14.77 -15.29 13.21
C ASP A 261 -14.99 -14.16 14.24
N MET A 262 -14.76 -12.89 13.86
CA MET A 262 -15.09 -11.72 14.69
C MET A 262 -16.59 -11.63 15.01
N GLN A 263 -17.46 -12.04 14.09
CA GLN A 263 -18.92 -12.05 14.32
C GLN A 263 -19.36 -13.19 15.24
N LYS A 264 -18.71 -14.35 15.16
CA LYS A 264 -19.00 -15.51 16.01
C LYS A 264 -18.50 -15.32 17.44
N ASP A 265 -17.31 -14.75 17.60
CA ASP A 265 -16.68 -14.56 18.89
C ASP A 265 -15.99 -13.18 18.98
N PRO A 266 -16.77 -12.11 19.19
CA PRO A 266 -16.25 -10.75 19.24
C PRO A 266 -15.33 -10.49 20.45
N HIS A 267 -15.30 -11.39 21.44
CA HIS A 267 -14.52 -11.22 22.66
C HIS A 267 -13.11 -11.83 22.59
N ASN A 268 -12.86 -12.76 21.65
CA ASN A 268 -11.58 -13.43 21.49
C ASN A 268 -10.81 -13.02 20.23
N VAL A 269 -11.06 -11.82 19.71
CA VAL A 269 -10.27 -11.27 18.60
C VAL A 269 -8.86 -10.96 19.10
N LEU A 270 -7.87 -11.68 18.56
CA LEU A 270 -6.45 -11.44 18.89
C LEU A 270 -6.09 -9.99 18.55
N LEU A 271 -5.67 -9.24 19.57
CA LEU A 271 -5.18 -7.88 19.43
C LEU A 271 -3.67 -7.91 19.13
N GLY A 272 -3.31 -7.51 17.92
CA GLY A 272 -1.92 -7.38 17.48
C GLY A 272 -1.42 -8.54 16.62
N GLY A 273 -0.43 -8.25 15.76
CA GLY A 273 0.07 -9.15 14.72
C GLY A 273 -0.77 -9.11 13.44
N SER A 274 -0.22 -9.62 12.35
CA SER A 274 -0.96 -9.77 11.09
C SER A 274 -1.96 -10.92 11.20
N SER A 275 -3.23 -10.68 10.83
CA SER A 275 -4.30 -11.70 10.89
C SER A 275 -4.13 -12.82 9.86
N TYR A 276 -3.23 -12.63 8.91
CA TYR A 276 -2.89 -13.58 7.85
C TYR A 276 -1.42 -13.45 7.49
N LYS A 277 -0.91 -14.47 6.82
CA LYS A 277 0.48 -14.52 6.41
C LYS A 277 0.79 -13.44 5.37
N PRO A 278 1.86 -12.64 5.53
CA PRO A 278 2.24 -11.65 4.54
C PRO A 278 2.57 -12.26 3.16
N LEU A 279 2.34 -11.52 2.07
CA LEU A 279 2.57 -12.01 0.70
C LEU A 279 4.02 -12.47 0.48
N TYR A 280 5.01 -11.76 1.05
CA TYR A 280 6.42 -12.10 0.91
C TYR A 280 6.78 -13.47 1.54
N GLU A 281 6.14 -13.86 2.65
CA GLU A 281 6.39 -15.17 3.26
C GLU A 281 5.72 -16.27 2.47
N THR A 282 4.49 -16.04 2.01
CA THR A 282 3.73 -16.96 1.14
C THR A 282 4.52 -17.26 -0.14
N ALA A 283 5.07 -16.23 -0.79
CA ALA A 283 5.89 -16.39 -1.99
C ALA A 283 7.14 -17.26 -1.74
N ILE A 284 7.80 -17.07 -0.60
CA ILE A 284 8.98 -17.88 -0.23
C ILE A 284 8.62 -19.33 0.04
N GLU A 285 7.51 -19.60 0.70
CA GLU A 285 7.07 -20.98 0.96
C GLU A 285 6.73 -21.74 -0.30
N ILE A 286 6.02 -21.08 -1.23
CA ILE A 286 5.73 -21.65 -2.55
C ILE A 286 7.04 -21.96 -3.29
N LYS A 287 8.02 -21.07 -3.23
CA LYS A 287 9.35 -21.29 -3.83
C LYS A 287 10.08 -22.47 -3.18
N LYS A 288 10.05 -22.58 -1.85
CA LYS A 288 10.63 -23.71 -1.11
C LYS A 288 9.95 -25.03 -1.50
N MET A 289 8.62 -25.07 -1.54
CA MET A 289 7.86 -26.26 -1.95
C MET A 289 8.19 -26.69 -3.39
N LYS A 290 8.26 -25.74 -4.33
CA LYS A 290 8.67 -26.01 -5.72
C LYS A 290 10.08 -26.60 -5.79
N ASN A 291 11.02 -26.04 -5.04
CA ASN A 291 12.40 -26.54 -5.01
C ASN A 291 12.49 -27.96 -4.42
N ILE A 292 11.73 -28.25 -3.37
CA ILE A 292 11.63 -29.60 -2.79
C ILE A 292 11.07 -30.58 -3.83
N LEU A 293 10.00 -30.20 -4.53
CA LEU A 293 9.40 -31.05 -5.57
C LEU A 293 10.37 -31.33 -6.72
N ILE A 294 11.12 -30.32 -7.17
CA ILE A 294 12.16 -30.48 -8.19
C ILE A 294 13.26 -31.43 -7.70
N ALA A 295 13.69 -31.30 -6.45
CA ALA A 295 14.68 -32.19 -5.86
C ALA A 295 14.19 -33.65 -5.81
N ILE A 296 12.93 -33.88 -5.41
CA ILE A 296 12.31 -35.21 -5.43
C ILE A 296 12.26 -35.77 -6.85
N LEU A 297 11.86 -34.96 -7.84
CA LEU A 297 11.83 -35.37 -9.24
C LEU A 297 13.23 -35.73 -9.77
N MET A 298 14.23 -34.92 -9.46
CA MET A 298 15.63 -35.17 -9.83
C MET A 298 16.16 -36.47 -9.20
N LEU A 299 15.84 -36.73 -7.93
CA LEU A 299 16.16 -37.99 -7.27
C LEU A 299 15.49 -39.17 -7.97
N PHE A 300 14.20 -39.05 -8.33
CA PHE A 300 13.47 -40.10 -9.03
C PHE A 300 14.06 -40.41 -10.42
N ILE A 301 14.37 -39.38 -11.21
CA ILE A 301 15.05 -39.52 -12.51
C ILE A 301 16.40 -40.23 -12.35
N THR A 302 17.16 -39.86 -11.31
CA THR A 302 18.46 -40.49 -11.03
C THR A 302 18.31 -41.97 -10.70
N VAL A 303 17.33 -42.34 -9.87
CA VAL A 303 17.04 -43.75 -9.54
C VAL A 303 16.62 -44.52 -10.79
N VAL A 304 15.72 -43.98 -11.62
CA VAL A 304 15.29 -44.61 -12.88
C VAL A 304 16.48 -44.80 -13.82
N PHE A 305 17.34 -43.80 -13.96
CA PHE A 305 18.53 -43.87 -14.79
C PHE A 305 19.48 -44.98 -14.33
N ILE A 306 19.76 -45.07 -13.02
CA ILE A 306 20.58 -46.15 -12.44
C ILE A 306 19.98 -47.52 -12.72
N VAL A 307 18.66 -47.68 -12.53
CA VAL A 307 17.96 -48.95 -12.79
C VAL A 307 18.05 -49.35 -14.26
N VAL A 308 17.81 -48.41 -15.18
CA VAL A 308 17.87 -48.67 -16.63
C VAL A 308 19.29 -49.04 -17.08
N VAL A 309 20.32 -48.34 -16.61
CA VAL A 309 21.75 -48.63 -16.89
C VAL A 309 22.13 -50.01 -16.34
N ASN A 310 21.70 -50.33 -15.13
CA ASN A 310 21.96 -51.65 -14.54
C ASN A 310 21.23 -52.77 -15.32
N LEU A 311 19.99 -52.56 -15.75
CA LEU A 311 19.26 -53.53 -16.58
C LEU A 311 19.91 -53.74 -17.95
N THR A 312 20.28 -52.66 -18.65
CA THR A 312 20.94 -52.74 -19.97
C THR A 312 22.31 -53.43 -19.88
N SER A 313 23.13 -53.12 -18.87
CA SER A 313 24.41 -53.82 -18.67
C SER A 313 24.21 -55.31 -18.37
N LYS A 314 23.17 -55.67 -17.60
CA LYS A 314 22.86 -57.07 -17.27
C LYS A 314 22.36 -57.85 -18.48
N ILE A 315 21.64 -57.20 -19.40
CA ILE A 315 21.20 -57.78 -20.67
C ILE A 315 22.39 -57.95 -21.62
N GLN A 316 23.26 -56.95 -21.75
CA GLN A 316 24.50 -57.07 -22.55
C GLN A 316 25.38 -58.22 -22.05
N LYS A 317 25.56 -58.37 -20.73
CA LYS A 317 26.32 -59.49 -20.15
C LYS A 317 25.68 -60.87 -20.34
N ARG A 318 24.38 -60.96 -20.65
CA ARG A 318 23.68 -62.24 -20.91
C ARG A 318 23.68 -62.63 -22.39
N ASN A 319 23.99 -61.70 -23.28
CA ASN A 319 24.03 -61.91 -24.73
C ASN A 319 25.47 -62.11 -25.27
N ILE A 320 26.44 -62.33 -24.38
CA ILE A 320 27.83 -62.73 -24.66
C ILE A 320 28.03 -64.11 -24.05
#